data_AF-A0A1F3P182-F1
#
_entry.id   AF-A0A1F3P182-F1
#
_cell.length_a   1.000
_cell.length_b   1.000
_cell.length_c   1.000
_cell.angle_alpha   90.00
_cell.angle_beta   90.00
_cell.angle_gamma   90.00
#
_symmetry.space_group_name_H-M   'P 1'
#
loop_
_entity.id
_entity.type
_entity.pdbx_description
1 polymer ?
#
loop_
_entity_poly.entity_id
_entity_poly.type
_entity_poly.pdbx_seq_one_letter_code
_entity_poly.pdbx_strand_id
1 'polypeptide(L)'
;MSYNSYLKDRGNPWDYDSGPPINLSWARLFSETPNYRQLSKTLLGSEKFRWHFGPMYYRGRLKANSVKVVIIGQEGAQDESLTHRSFSGGTGGRMQHFLNFIGINHSYLFLNTFVYPIHGQYSNNIKWLAQNPQSPIVQHRHGIFNYILAKNDVHLIVAVGTAAKESVKTWVESWGGTCPDGTSDLSTSTGEFLDPKTKIVGVLHPGGAGQGGSITAIKQSFQDAIDKIRNWNDQDANWLKPDSGMTRDLNKPYTYSNAPIPFCDLPYGINWRLGRGSTSSNRKDSQRSIQLFSANGKYSNTGDAITYSDLAIGSDEGYSQETGDVPYEPPVNHYKNYDTGPGSSFAKLFMGGRSGLSWPSFTSLGVRAHESFGLGPIYRGRPDEATILILADQQSHDDLFTCRALTGDAGQKMQAYLAAIGITRQYCILRVLPVDTLDLSVAERKSIASHPEVIAIYNDIIKKILDKNKTKIILVSGPVSDKLIDQCDIKNIDMIKLKAWTEDGAKQNWQNALEEIQHKNFPKDIDNPSFSFDGESLQIPGYDLPYGTLKWQGSSGDRARRANNSNGQCSPDYYKFIMPDWAYKLDPPPLSAKEQEAISNIP
;
A
#
# COMPACT_ATOMS: atom_id res chain seq x y z
N MET A 1 20.31 -14.80 -4.98
CA MET A 1 20.71 -13.56 -5.69
C MET A 1 21.29 -12.61 -4.65
N SER A 2 22.00 -11.53 -4.98
CA SER A 2 22.32 -10.52 -3.95
C SER A 2 21.10 -9.63 -3.71
N TYR A 3 20.93 -9.11 -2.50
CA TYR A 3 19.92 -8.11 -2.12
C TYR A 3 19.69 -6.99 -3.17
N ASN A 4 20.79 -6.59 -3.84
CA ASN A 4 20.80 -5.59 -4.91
C ASN A 4 19.99 -5.95 -6.16
N SER A 5 19.71 -7.23 -6.45
CA SER A 5 18.94 -7.61 -7.65
C SER A 5 17.46 -7.26 -7.54
N TYR A 6 16.93 -7.15 -6.32
CA TYR A 6 15.53 -6.78 -6.06
C TYR A 6 15.32 -5.26 -6.09
N LEU A 7 16.40 -4.49 -5.97
CA LEU A 7 16.43 -3.03 -6.09
C LEU A 7 16.61 -2.53 -7.52
N LYS A 8 17.19 -3.36 -8.40
CA LYS A 8 17.50 -2.99 -9.78
C LYS A 8 16.27 -2.37 -10.47
N ASP A 9 16.48 -1.18 -11.04
CA ASP A 9 15.52 -0.38 -11.82
C ASP A 9 14.29 0.13 -11.03
N ARG A 10 14.33 0.12 -9.69
CA ARG A 10 13.23 0.58 -8.82
C ARG A 10 13.52 1.87 -8.04
N GLY A 11 14.72 2.42 -8.15
CA GLY A 11 15.21 3.46 -7.24
C GLY A 11 15.57 2.88 -5.88
N ASN A 12 15.66 3.73 -4.86
CA ASN A 12 16.02 3.28 -3.51
C ASN A 12 14.78 2.88 -2.71
N PRO A 13 14.88 1.90 -1.79
CA PRO A 13 13.75 1.48 -0.96
C PRO A 13 13.30 2.54 0.06
N TRP A 14 14.10 3.61 0.23
CA TRP A 14 13.73 4.80 1.01
C TRP A 14 13.16 5.94 0.16
N ASP A 15 13.06 5.78 -1.16
CA ASP A 15 12.25 6.66 -2.00
C ASP A 15 10.85 6.06 -2.00
N TYR A 16 9.87 6.70 -1.39
CA TYR A 16 8.55 6.11 -1.15
C TYR A 16 7.43 7.12 -1.42
N ASP A 17 6.21 6.61 -1.57
CA ASP A 17 5.00 7.42 -1.65
C ASP A 17 4.45 7.73 -0.25
N SER A 18 4.45 9.02 0.11
CA SER A 18 3.89 9.55 1.37
C SER A 18 2.37 9.53 1.43
N GLY A 19 1.68 9.13 0.36
CA GLY A 19 0.24 9.25 0.28
C GLY A 19 -0.19 10.59 -0.34
N PRO A 20 -1.50 10.87 -0.35
CA PRO A 20 -2.03 12.17 -0.76
C PRO A 20 -1.35 13.33 0.00
N PRO A 21 -1.06 14.47 -0.64
CA PRO A 21 -0.62 15.64 0.10
C PRO A 21 -1.73 16.18 1.02
N ILE A 22 -1.43 16.37 2.30
CA ILE A 22 -2.40 16.80 3.35
C ILE A 22 -3.03 18.18 3.04
N ASN A 23 -2.34 19.02 2.27
CA ASN A 23 -2.78 20.35 1.85
C ASN A 23 -3.54 20.37 0.52
N LEU A 24 -3.79 19.20 -0.09
CA LEU A 24 -4.58 19.05 -1.32
C LEU A 24 -5.86 18.23 -1.03
N SER A 25 -6.80 18.27 -1.97
CA SER A 25 -8.13 17.65 -1.81
C SER A 25 -8.17 16.15 -2.10
N TRP A 26 -7.06 15.55 -2.51
CA TRP A 26 -6.99 14.14 -2.93
C TRP A 26 -7.59 13.17 -1.92
N ALA A 27 -7.12 13.21 -0.67
CA ALA A 27 -7.60 12.29 0.36
C ALA A 27 -9.11 12.45 0.62
N ARG A 28 -9.63 13.69 0.57
CA ARG A 28 -11.06 13.98 0.70
C ARG A 28 -11.85 13.43 -0.49
N LEU A 29 -11.41 13.71 -1.72
CA LEU A 29 -12.06 13.19 -2.92
C LEU A 29 -12.09 11.67 -2.91
N PHE A 30 -11.02 11.02 -2.47
CA PHE A 30 -10.98 9.57 -2.34
C PHE A 30 -11.93 9.06 -1.25
N SER A 31 -12.05 9.72 -0.09
CA SER A 31 -12.99 9.31 0.96
C SER A 31 -14.46 9.52 0.58
N GLU A 32 -14.76 10.32 -0.43
CA GLU A 32 -16.12 10.51 -1.00
C GLU A 32 -16.50 9.35 -1.96
N THR A 33 -16.02 8.12 -1.69
CA THR A 33 -16.30 6.94 -2.51
C THR A 33 -17.79 6.59 -2.46
N PRO A 34 -18.46 6.47 -3.61
CA PRO A 34 -19.85 5.99 -3.65
C PRO A 34 -19.99 4.58 -3.08
N ASN A 35 -21.20 4.20 -2.70
CA ASN A 35 -21.51 2.87 -2.18
C ASN A 35 -21.60 1.83 -3.33
N TYR A 36 -20.45 1.50 -3.92
CA TYR A 36 -20.31 0.55 -5.03
C TYR A 36 -21.06 -0.78 -4.77
N ARG A 37 -20.98 -1.27 -3.53
CA ARG A 37 -21.60 -2.53 -3.12
C ARG A 37 -23.11 -2.45 -3.25
N GLN A 38 -23.76 -1.51 -2.55
CA GLN A 38 -25.22 -1.41 -2.59
C GLN A 38 -25.72 -0.94 -3.97
N LEU A 39 -25.00 -0.06 -4.67
CA LEU A 39 -25.34 0.36 -6.04
C LEU A 39 -25.43 -0.85 -6.98
N SER A 40 -24.42 -1.74 -6.94
CA SER A 40 -24.45 -2.96 -7.76
C SER A 40 -25.51 -3.97 -7.31
N LYS A 41 -25.71 -4.13 -6.00
CA LYS A 41 -26.75 -5.02 -5.46
C LYS A 41 -28.15 -4.56 -5.90
N THR A 42 -28.45 -3.26 -5.81
CA THR A 42 -29.74 -2.70 -6.22
C THR A 42 -29.98 -2.84 -7.73
N LEU A 43 -29.00 -2.53 -8.57
CA LEU A 43 -29.19 -2.53 -10.03
C LEU A 43 -29.09 -3.90 -10.69
N LEU A 44 -28.20 -4.75 -10.17
CA LEU A 44 -27.77 -5.99 -10.83
C LEU A 44 -28.13 -7.24 -10.00
N GLY A 45 -28.88 -7.06 -8.90
CA GLY A 45 -29.29 -8.13 -7.99
C GLY A 45 -28.15 -8.80 -7.23
N SER A 46 -26.92 -8.31 -7.33
CA SER A 46 -25.73 -8.92 -6.73
C SER A 46 -24.58 -7.92 -6.60
N GLU A 47 -23.71 -8.12 -5.61
CA GLU A 47 -22.48 -7.34 -5.48
C GLU A 47 -21.52 -7.70 -6.62
N LYS A 48 -21.13 -6.71 -7.43
CA LYS A 48 -20.21 -6.89 -8.56
C LYS A 48 -18.76 -6.51 -8.26
N PHE A 49 -18.47 -5.98 -7.07
CA PHE A 49 -17.16 -5.44 -6.72
C PHE A 49 -16.51 -6.22 -5.58
N ARG A 50 -15.20 -6.45 -5.68
CA ARG A 50 -14.37 -7.15 -4.69
C ARG A 50 -13.84 -6.17 -3.66
N TRP A 51 -14.70 -5.75 -2.75
CA TRP A 51 -14.45 -4.70 -1.76
C TRP A 51 -13.58 -5.13 -0.56
N HIS A 52 -13.43 -6.44 -0.33
CA HIS A 52 -12.78 -7.03 0.86
C HIS A 52 -11.41 -6.43 1.23
N PHE A 53 -10.62 -6.07 0.21
CA PHE A 53 -9.29 -5.47 0.37
C PHE A 53 -9.24 -4.01 -0.09
N GLY A 54 -10.39 -3.35 -0.03
CA GLY A 54 -10.53 -1.91 -0.19
C GLY A 54 -10.32 -1.37 -1.60
N PRO A 55 -10.49 -0.06 -1.77
CA PRO A 55 -10.36 0.65 -3.03
C PRO A 55 -8.90 0.99 -3.35
N MET A 56 -8.55 0.96 -4.64
CA MET A 56 -7.26 1.39 -5.17
C MET A 56 -7.44 2.62 -6.05
N TYR A 57 -7.20 3.78 -5.45
CA TYR A 57 -7.47 5.06 -6.08
C TYR A 57 -6.42 5.46 -7.11
N TYR A 58 -5.14 5.31 -6.79
CA TYR A 58 -4.06 5.85 -7.63
C TYR A 58 -2.72 5.11 -7.51
N ARG A 59 -1.79 5.42 -8.41
CA ARG A 59 -0.34 5.20 -8.27
C ARG A 59 0.42 6.31 -9.00
N GLY A 60 1.49 6.86 -8.41
CA GLY A 60 2.29 7.92 -9.02
C GLY A 60 2.15 9.25 -8.28
N ARG A 61 2.09 10.38 -8.99
CA ARG A 61 2.18 11.71 -8.38
C ARG A 61 0.84 12.36 -8.13
N LEU A 62 0.72 12.95 -6.94
CA LEU A 62 -0.45 13.72 -6.50
C LEU A 62 -0.11 15.18 -6.16
N LYS A 63 1.12 15.63 -6.40
CA LYS A 63 1.50 17.04 -6.18
C LYS A 63 1.03 17.89 -7.37
N ALA A 64 0.84 19.19 -7.15
CA ALA A 64 0.60 20.11 -8.25
C ALA A 64 1.81 20.16 -9.19
N ASN A 65 1.57 20.36 -10.49
CA ASN A 65 2.58 20.48 -11.54
C ASN A 65 3.57 19.30 -11.60
N SER A 66 3.12 18.10 -11.24
CA SER A 66 3.99 16.91 -11.19
C SER A 66 3.57 15.80 -12.15
N VAL A 67 2.40 15.91 -12.77
CA VAL A 67 1.86 14.92 -13.72
C VAL A 67 1.85 15.50 -15.12
N LYS A 68 2.48 14.81 -16.08
CA LYS A 68 2.40 15.08 -17.52
C LYS A 68 1.61 14.00 -18.25
N VAL A 69 1.67 12.75 -17.75
CA VAL A 69 1.00 11.60 -18.35
C VAL A 69 0.01 10.99 -17.37
N VAL A 70 -1.25 10.85 -17.78
CA VAL A 70 -2.27 10.14 -17.02
C VAL A 70 -2.52 8.78 -17.67
N ILE A 71 -2.44 7.71 -16.88
CA ILE A 71 -2.80 6.36 -17.31
C ILE A 71 -4.12 5.98 -16.65
N ILE A 72 -5.10 5.57 -17.46
CA ILE A 72 -6.42 5.13 -16.97
C ILE A 72 -6.57 3.65 -17.30
N GLY A 73 -6.71 2.83 -16.27
CA GLY A 73 -7.03 1.40 -16.38
C GLY A 73 -8.48 1.10 -16.11
N GLN A 74 -8.82 -0.18 -16.15
CA GLN A 74 -10.16 -0.66 -15.86
C GLN A 74 -10.36 -0.81 -14.34
N GLU A 75 -9.61 -1.71 -13.70
CA GLU A 75 -9.55 -1.92 -12.25
C GLU A 75 -8.17 -2.47 -11.85
N GLY A 76 -7.90 -2.55 -10.55
CA GLY A 76 -6.77 -3.33 -10.04
C GLY A 76 -7.13 -4.79 -9.73
N ALA A 77 -6.13 -5.58 -9.35
CA ALA A 77 -6.26 -6.99 -8.99
C ALA A 77 -5.74 -7.24 -7.56
N GLN A 78 -5.20 -8.42 -7.29
CA GLN A 78 -4.75 -8.79 -5.94
C GLN A 78 -3.45 -8.11 -5.48
N ASP A 79 -2.50 -7.82 -6.38
CA ASP A 79 -1.27 -7.09 -6.01
C ASP A 79 -1.61 -5.62 -5.68
N GLU A 80 -2.55 -5.02 -6.42
CA GLU A 80 -3.10 -3.69 -6.15
C GLU A 80 -3.81 -3.64 -4.79
N SER A 81 -4.58 -4.68 -4.44
CA SER A 81 -5.20 -4.81 -3.13
C SER A 81 -4.22 -4.95 -1.96
N LEU A 82 -3.00 -5.45 -2.18
CA LEU A 82 -1.97 -5.52 -1.14
C LEU A 82 -1.15 -4.23 -1.02
N THR A 83 -0.94 -3.55 -2.15
CA THR A 83 -0.16 -2.29 -2.19
C THR A 83 -1.00 -1.06 -1.90
N HIS A 84 -2.33 -1.16 -2.02
CA HIS A 84 -3.27 -0.04 -2.03
C HIS A 84 -2.89 1.03 -3.07
N ARG A 85 -2.32 0.58 -4.19
CA ARG A 85 -1.91 1.42 -5.33
C ARG A 85 -2.35 0.76 -6.63
N SER A 86 -2.89 1.54 -7.55
CA SER A 86 -3.35 1.07 -8.86
C SER A 86 -2.18 0.58 -9.71
N PHE A 87 -2.39 -0.39 -10.60
CA PHE A 87 -1.34 -0.88 -11.51
C PHE A 87 -0.06 -1.33 -10.78
N SER A 88 -0.16 -2.11 -9.71
CA SER A 88 1.01 -2.66 -9.03
C SER A 88 1.41 -4.08 -9.48
N GLY A 89 0.54 -4.75 -10.26
CA GLY A 89 0.78 -6.07 -10.82
C GLY A 89 1.38 -6.07 -12.23
N GLY A 90 1.12 -7.16 -12.98
CA GLY A 90 1.68 -7.39 -14.31
C GLY A 90 1.37 -6.31 -15.35
N THR A 91 0.11 -5.84 -15.42
CA THR A 91 -0.29 -4.74 -16.30
C THR A 91 0.47 -3.45 -15.95
N GLY A 92 0.65 -3.17 -14.66
CA GLY A 92 1.46 -2.07 -14.18
C GLY A 92 2.91 -2.09 -14.64
N GLY A 93 3.53 -3.27 -14.65
CA GLY A 93 4.89 -3.43 -15.16
C GLY A 93 5.00 -3.18 -16.67
N ARG A 94 3.98 -3.57 -17.46
CA ARG A 94 3.94 -3.28 -18.90
C ARG A 94 3.79 -1.77 -19.16
N MET A 95 2.92 -1.10 -18.42
CA MET A 95 2.74 0.35 -18.55
C MET A 95 3.95 1.13 -18.04
N GLN A 96 4.65 0.64 -17.01
CA GLN A 96 5.90 1.24 -16.58
C GLN A 96 6.96 1.18 -17.68
N HIS A 97 7.05 0.04 -18.39
CA HIS A 97 7.97 -0.09 -19.52
C HIS A 97 7.62 0.87 -20.66
N PHE A 98 6.34 0.99 -20.99
CA PHE A 98 5.84 1.96 -21.97
C PHE A 98 6.22 3.40 -21.59
N LEU A 99 6.01 3.80 -20.34
CA LEU A 99 6.38 5.12 -19.84
C LEU A 99 7.88 5.37 -19.93
N ASN A 100 8.70 4.40 -19.48
CA ASN A 100 10.16 4.51 -19.55
C ASN A 100 10.64 4.70 -21.01
N PHE A 101 10.02 4.00 -21.96
CA PHE A 101 10.36 4.12 -23.39
C PHE A 101 10.07 5.52 -23.93
N ILE A 102 8.95 6.15 -23.54
CA ILE A 102 8.63 7.53 -23.92
C ILE A 102 9.33 8.59 -23.05
N GLY A 103 10.33 8.18 -22.25
CA GLY A 103 11.17 9.06 -21.45
C GLY A 103 10.51 9.57 -20.18
N ILE A 104 9.45 8.94 -19.69
CA ILE A 104 8.69 9.34 -18.50
C ILE A 104 8.91 8.28 -17.42
N ASN A 105 9.53 8.64 -16.30
CA ASN A 105 9.81 7.72 -15.19
C ASN A 105 9.29 8.20 -13.84
N HIS A 106 8.72 9.42 -13.77
CA HIS A 106 8.18 9.96 -12.54
C HIS A 106 6.96 10.86 -12.75
N SER A 107 6.87 11.61 -13.85
CA SER A 107 5.79 12.59 -14.09
C SER A 107 4.50 11.96 -14.62
N TYR A 108 3.97 10.97 -13.89
CA TYR A 108 2.75 10.27 -14.25
C TYR A 108 1.80 10.06 -13.08
N LEU A 109 0.54 9.78 -13.41
CA LEU A 109 -0.49 9.34 -12.47
C LEU A 109 -1.34 8.23 -13.10
N PHE A 110 -1.46 7.12 -12.39
CA PHE A 110 -2.31 6.00 -12.75
C PHE A 110 -3.60 6.06 -11.96
N LEU A 111 -4.72 5.82 -12.64
CA LEU A 111 -6.08 5.77 -12.12
C LEU A 111 -6.84 4.61 -12.76
N ASN A 112 -8.07 4.37 -12.31
CA ASN A 112 -8.92 3.32 -12.85
C ASN A 112 -10.35 3.82 -13.16
N THR A 113 -11.04 3.12 -14.05
CA THR A 113 -12.49 3.21 -14.24
C THR A 113 -13.24 2.86 -12.96
N PHE A 114 -12.79 1.83 -12.25
CA PHE A 114 -13.31 1.42 -10.95
C PHE A 114 -12.21 1.38 -9.90
N VAL A 115 -12.50 1.89 -8.70
CA VAL A 115 -11.57 1.79 -7.56
C VAL A 115 -11.51 0.38 -6.98
N TYR A 116 -12.54 -0.45 -7.22
CA TYR A 116 -12.60 -1.84 -6.80
C TYR A 116 -12.40 -2.81 -7.96
N PRO A 117 -11.77 -3.98 -7.73
CA PRO A 117 -11.80 -5.05 -8.71
C PRO A 117 -13.24 -5.54 -8.96
N ILE A 118 -13.57 -5.98 -10.18
CA ILE A 118 -14.88 -6.54 -10.48
C ILE A 118 -14.92 -8.08 -10.38
N HIS A 119 -16.11 -8.62 -10.13
CA HIS A 119 -16.43 -10.03 -10.31
C HIS A 119 -16.77 -10.29 -11.78
N GLY A 120 -15.97 -11.12 -12.45
CA GLY A 120 -16.14 -11.42 -13.87
C GLY A 120 -15.37 -10.46 -14.78
N GLN A 121 -15.98 -10.10 -15.90
CA GLN A 121 -15.41 -9.21 -16.91
C GLN A 121 -16.29 -7.97 -17.09
N TYR A 122 -15.69 -6.87 -17.56
CA TYR A 122 -16.43 -5.70 -17.98
C TYR A 122 -17.36 -6.05 -19.14
N SER A 123 -18.64 -5.75 -18.98
CA SER A 123 -19.66 -6.07 -19.98
C SER A 123 -20.82 -5.07 -19.95
N ASN A 124 -21.79 -5.20 -20.85
CA ASN A 124 -22.93 -4.30 -20.94
C ASN A 124 -23.74 -4.23 -19.63
N ASN A 125 -23.74 -5.28 -18.81
CA ASN A 125 -24.51 -5.30 -17.55
C ASN A 125 -24.04 -4.27 -16.51
N ILE A 126 -22.75 -3.94 -16.47
CA ILE A 126 -22.18 -2.97 -15.52
C ILE A 126 -21.95 -1.61 -16.18
N LYS A 127 -22.28 -1.46 -17.46
CA LYS A 127 -21.95 -0.28 -18.27
C LYS A 127 -22.62 0.99 -17.76
N TRP A 128 -23.86 0.90 -17.25
CA TRP A 128 -24.51 2.07 -16.63
C TRP A 128 -23.71 2.60 -15.45
N LEU A 129 -23.33 1.72 -14.51
CA LEU A 129 -22.48 2.06 -13.37
C LEU A 129 -21.11 2.61 -13.82
N ALA A 130 -20.58 2.08 -14.91
CA ALA A 130 -19.24 2.41 -15.36
C ALA A 130 -19.16 3.72 -16.16
N GLN A 131 -20.18 4.04 -16.97
CA GLN A 131 -20.07 5.05 -18.02
C GLN A 131 -21.24 6.05 -18.07
N ASN A 132 -22.37 5.79 -17.43
CA ASN A 132 -23.48 6.76 -17.47
C ASN A 132 -23.14 7.98 -16.60
N PRO A 133 -23.20 9.23 -17.11
CA PRO A 133 -22.92 10.44 -16.34
C PRO A 133 -23.78 10.65 -15.09
N GLN A 134 -24.97 10.05 -15.03
CA GLN A 134 -25.83 10.06 -13.85
C GLN A 134 -25.38 9.07 -12.77
N SER A 135 -24.52 8.10 -13.11
CA SER A 135 -24.00 7.15 -12.13
C SER A 135 -23.13 7.87 -11.09
N PRO A 136 -23.37 7.63 -9.78
CA PRO A 136 -22.51 8.18 -8.72
C PRO A 136 -21.03 7.80 -8.89
N ILE A 137 -20.75 6.61 -9.45
CA ILE A 137 -19.39 6.13 -9.74
C ILE A 137 -18.71 7.00 -10.80
N VAL A 138 -19.43 7.36 -11.86
CA VAL A 138 -18.92 8.21 -12.94
C VAL A 138 -18.70 9.63 -12.45
N GLN A 139 -19.65 10.18 -11.67
CA GLN A 139 -19.51 11.51 -11.07
C GLN A 139 -18.27 11.61 -10.18
N HIS A 140 -18.07 10.61 -9.31
CA HIS A 140 -16.90 10.53 -8.44
C HIS A 140 -15.60 10.46 -9.25
N ARG A 141 -15.55 9.57 -10.26
CA ARG A 141 -14.39 9.42 -11.13
C ARG A 141 -14.08 10.70 -11.93
N HIS A 142 -15.09 11.37 -12.47
CA HIS A 142 -14.91 12.64 -13.18
C HIS A 142 -14.43 13.74 -12.22
N GLY A 143 -14.91 13.76 -10.96
CA GLY A 143 -14.38 14.63 -9.92
C GLY A 143 -12.87 14.45 -9.71
N ILE A 144 -12.41 13.19 -9.65
CA ILE A 144 -10.99 12.84 -9.56
C ILE A 144 -10.24 13.29 -10.82
N PHE A 145 -10.74 12.98 -12.02
CA PHE A 145 -10.08 13.31 -13.28
C PHE A 145 -9.96 14.83 -13.48
N ASN A 146 -11.03 15.58 -13.21
CA ASN A 146 -11.05 17.04 -13.27
C ASN A 146 -10.05 17.65 -12.27
N TYR A 147 -9.91 17.06 -11.08
CA TYR A 147 -8.94 17.55 -10.10
C TYR A 147 -7.48 17.38 -10.56
N ILE A 148 -7.18 16.38 -11.40
CA ILE A 148 -5.85 16.25 -12.00
C ILE A 148 -5.57 17.42 -12.93
N LEU A 149 -6.48 17.70 -13.87
CA LEU A 149 -6.33 18.81 -14.83
C LEU A 149 -6.22 20.15 -14.11
N ALA A 150 -7.03 20.35 -13.07
CA ALA A 150 -7.01 21.58 -12.28
C ALA A 150 -5.69 21.82 -11.52
N LYS A 151 -4.80 20.81 -11.42
CA LYS A 151 -3.55 20.88 -10.66
C LYS A 151 -2.30 20.61 -11.49
N ASN A 152 -2.44 20.22 -12.76
CA ASN A 152 -1.32 19.75 -13.57
C ASN A 152 -1.48 20.11 -15.05
N ASP A 153 -0.35 20.27 -15.72
CA ASP A 153 -0.25 20.44 -17.17
C ASP A 153 -0.16 19.05 -17.82
N VAL A 154 -1.32 18.39 -17.96
CA VAL A 154 -1.42 17.03 -18.54
C VAL A 154 -1.28 17.13 -20.05
N HIS A 155 -0.34 16.38 -20.62
CA HIS A 155 -0.07 16.37 -22.06
C HIS A 155 -0.57 15.11 -22.72
N LEU A 156 -0.52 13.97 -22.02
CA LEU A 156 -0.90 12.67 -22.59
C LEU A 156 -1.82 11.90 -21.65
N ILE A 157 -2.93 11.39 -22.19
CA ILE A 157 -3.79 10.40 -21.54
C ILE A 157 -3.66 9.07 -22.28
N VAL A 158 -3.41 7.99 -21.54
CA VAL A 158 -3.35 6.63 -22.08
C VAL A 158 -4.46 5.78 -21.44
N ALA A 159 -5.45 5.40 -22.24
CA ALA A 159 -6.51 4.49 -21.82
C ALA A 159 -6.13 3.02 -22.08
N VAL A 160 -6.19 2.18 -21.04
CA VAL A 160 -5.75 0.78 -21.10
C VAL A 160 -6.95 -0.17 -21.03
N GLY A 161 -7.37 -0.70 -22.19
CA GLY A 161 -8.53 -1.59 -22.29
C GLY A 161 -9.88 -0.89 -22.50
N THR A 162 -10.92 -1.69 -22.74
CA THR A 162 -12.24 -1.20 -23.19
C THR A 162 -12.88 -0.23 -22.19
N ALA A 163 -12.99 -0.61 -20.91
CA ALA A 163 -13.67 0.22 -19.93
C ALA A 163 -12.97 1.57 -19.72
N ALA A 164 -11.62 1.57 -19.72
CA ALA A 164 -10.82 2.78 -19.64
C ALA A 164 -11.04 3.68 -20.85
N LYS A 165 -11.07 3.11 -22.05
CA LYS A 165 -11.33 3.87 -23.29
C LYS A 165 -12.71 4.54 -23.24
N GLU A 166 -13.73 3.80 -22.80
CA GLU A 166 -15.08 4.35 -22.63
C GLU A 166 -15.16 5.40 -21.50
N SER A 167 -14.37 5.25 -20.43
CA SER A 167 -14.29 6.25 -19.35
C SER A 167 -13.60 7.54 -19.79
N VAL A 168 -12.59 7.44 -20.66
CA VAL A 168 -11.98 8.63 -21.27
C VAL A 168 -12.94 9.28 -22.26
N LYS A 169 -13.67 8.48 -23.05
CA LYS A 169 -14.72 9.00 -23.94
C LYS A 169 -15.76 9.82 -23.18
N THR A 170 -16.37 9.24 -22.15
CA THR A 170 -17.41 9.93 -21.39
C THR A 170 -16.89 11.16 -20.63
N TRP A 171 -15.61 11.15 -20.24
CA TRP A 171 -14.96 12.32 -19.67
C TRP A 171 -14.78 13.45 -20.70
N VAL A 172 -14.23 13.16 -21.89
CA VAL A 172 -14.07 14.16 -22.96
C VAL A 172 -15.42 14.75 -23.38
N GLU A 173 -16.44 13.91 -23.54
CA GLU A 173 -17.80 14.35 -23.90
C GLU A 173 -18.42 15.23 -22.80
N SER A 174 -18.11 14.97 -21.52
CA SER A 174 -18.56 15.83 -20.42
C SER A 174 -17.96 17.24 -20.44
N TRP A 175 -16.87 17.44 -21.19
CA TRP A 175 -16.25 18.74 -21.46
C TRP A 175 -16.66 19.33 -22.82
N GLY A 176 -17.62 18.72 -23.52
CA GLY A 176 -18.10 19.17 -24.82
C GLY A 176 -17.26 18.71 -26.01
N GLY A 177 -16.26 17.86 -25.76
CA GLY A 177 -15.47 17.23 -26.82
C GLY A 177 -16.17 16.03 -27.48
N THR A 178 -15.47 15.38 -28.40
CA THR A 178 -15.93 14.19 -29.11
C THR A 178 -14.86 13.11 -29.13
N CYS A 179 -15.31 11.86 -29.12
CA CYS A 179 -14.46 10.68 -29.24
C CYS A 179 -15.06 9.72 -30.25
N PRO A 180 -14.24 8.91 -30.95
CA PRO A 180 -14.75 7.89 -31.84
C PRO A 180 -15.58 6.85 -31.06
N ASP A 181 -16.54 6.23 -31.75
CA ASP A 181 -17.40 5.21 -31.14
C ASP A 181 -16.67 3.91 -30.80
N GLY A 182 -17.13 3.25 -29.74
CA GLY A 182 -16.65 1.93 -29.31
C GLY A 182 -15.22 1.92 -28.78
N THR A 183 -14.46 0.87 -29.12
CA THR A 183 -13.07 0.63 -28.69
C THR A 183 -12.02 1.17 -29.66
N SER A 184 -12.45 1.99 -30.61
CA SER A 184 -11.66 2.56 -31.71
C SER A 184 -10.45 3.38 -31.25
N ASP A 185 -9.63 3.82 -32.22
CA ASP A 185 -8.41 4.60 -31.99
C ASP A 185 -8.72 5.96 -31.34
N LEU A 186 -8.52 6.07 -30.02
CA LEU A 186 -8.75 7.32 -29.28
C LEU A 186 -7.80 8.47 -29.66
N SER A 187 -6.82 8.26 -30.54
CA SER A 187 -5.95 9.36 -30.99
C SER A 187 -6.66 10.40 -31.87
N THR A 188 -7.90 10.13 -32.29
CA THR A 188 -8.75 11.10 -32.98
C THR A 188 -9.72 11.82 -32.03
N SER A 189 -9.66 11.57 -30.73
CA SER A 189 -10.45 12.29 -29.74
C SER A 189 -10.01 13.75 -29.62
N THR A 190 -10.95 14.66 -29.38
CA THR A 190 -10.69 16.09 -29.19
C THR A 190 -10.18 16.39 -27.78
N GLY A 191 -8.99 15.87 -27.46
CA GLY A 191 -8.35 16.04 -26.15
C GLY A 191 -8.13 17.50 -25.74
N GLU A 192 -8.08 18.41 -26.72
CA GLU A 192 -7.98 19.86 -26.52
C GLU A 192 -9.12 20.48 -25.71
N PHE A 193 -10.27 19.80 -25.59
CA PHE A 193 -11.37 20.23 -24.72
C PHE A 193 -11.06 20.01 -23.23
N LEU A 194 -10.13 19.11 -22.90
CA LEU A 194 -9.66 18.89 -21.52
C LEU A 194 -8.56 19.91 -21.17
N ASP A 195 -7.58 20.05 -22.06
CA ASP A 195 -6.53 21.07 -22.01
C ASP A 195 -5.94 21.25 -23.43
N PRO A 196 -5.56 22.47 -23.87
CA PRO A 196 -5.06 22.71 -25.23
C PRO A 196 -3.92 21.80 -25.69
N LYS A 197 -3.09 21.27 -24.78
CA LYS A 197 -1.98 20.38 -25.09
C LYS A 197 -2.31 18.90 -24.94
N THR A 198 -3.47 18.54 -24.38
CA THR A 198 -3.79 17.13 -24.11
C THR A 198 -4.00 16.35 -25.42
N LYS A 199 -3.25 15.25 -25.57
CA LYS A 199 -3.50 14.19 -26.57
C LYS A 199 -3.86 12.89 -25.88
N ILE A 200 -4.57 12.02 -26.59
CA ILE A 200 -5.15 10.79 -26.02
C ILE A 200 -4.74 9.60 -26.89
N VAL A 201 -4.31 8.50 -26.29
CA VAL A 201 -4.15 7.22 -26.99
C VAL A 201 -4.85 6.10 -26.21
N GLY A 202 -5.23 5.05 -26.91
CA GLY A 202 -5.83 3.87 -26.31
C GLY A 202 -5.08 2.60 -26.70
N VAL A 203 -4.71 1.78 -25.72
CA VAL A 203 -4.05 0.48 -25.94
C VAL A 203 -4.95 -0.68 -25.52
N LEU A 204 -4.70 -1.87 -26.06
CA LEU A 204 -5.37 -3.08 -25.58
C LEU A 204 -4.87 -3.46 -24.18
N HIS A 205 -5.75 -4.05 -23.38
CA HIS A 205 -5.40 -4.44 -22.01
C HIS A 205 -4.36 -5.58 -22.01
N PRO A 206 -3.19 -5.42 -21.36
CA PRO A 206 -2.14 -6.45 -21.32
C PRO A 206 -2.58 -7.83 -20.83
N GLY A 207 -3.54 -7.87 -19.89
CA GLY A 207 -4.10 -9.11 -19.35
C GLY A 207 -5.00 -9.89 -20.32
N GLY A 208 -5.42 -9.30 -21.44
CA GLY A 208 -6.32 -9.95 -22.40
C GLY A 208 -5.72 -11.16 -23.12
N ALA A 209 -4.39 -11.27 -23.16
CA ALA A 209 -3.69 -12.40 -23.82
C ALA A 209 -4.05 -13.76 -23.20
N GLY A 210 -4.23 -13.81 -21.88
CA GLY A 210 -4.60 -15.04 -21.17
C GLY A 210 -6.08 -15.43 -21.31
N GLN A 211 -6.89 -14.58 -21.94
CA GLN A 211 -8.35 -14.75 -22.09
C GLN A 211 -8.75 -14.91 -23.57
N GLY A 212 -7.84 -15.40 -24.41
CA GLY A 212 -8.08 -15.60 -25.85
C GLY A 212 -7.74 -14.40 -26.73
N GLY A 213 -7.21 -13.31 -26.15
CA GLY A 213 -6.68 -12.17 -26.92
C GLY A 213 -5.37 -12.53 -27.63
N SER A 214 -5.20 -12.05 -28.87
CA SER A 214 -3.94 -12.23 -29.59
C SER A 214 -2.84 -11.35 -28.98
N ILE A 215 -1.80 -11.97 -28.41
CA ILE A 215 -0.60 -11.26 -27.94
C ILE A 215 0.00 -10.37 -29.04
N THR A 216 -0.13 -10.78 -30.30
CA THR A 216 0.27 -9.98 -31.47
C THR A 216 -0.54 -8.71 -31.58
N ALA A 217 -1.87 -8.77 -31.42
CA ALA A 217 -2.72 -7.58 -31.43
C ALA A 217 -2.40 -6.63 -30.26
N ILE A 218 -2.11 -7.16 -29.07
CA ILE A 218 -1.68 -6.33 -27.93
C ILE A 218 -0.38 -5.61 -28.27
N LYS A 219 0.65 -6.33 -28.73
CA LYS A 219 1.92 -5.73 -29.14
C LYS A 219 1.73 -4.65 -30.21
N GLN A 220 0.91 -4.93 -31.21
CA GLN A 220 0.58 -3.97 -32.26
C GLN A 220 -0.07 -2.70 -31.68
N SER A 221 -1.07 -2.85 -30.80
CA SER A 221 -1.73 -1.68 -30.21
C SER A 221 -0.80 -0.76 -29.41
N PHE A 222 0.24 -1.32 -28.77
CA PHE A 222 1.27 -0.52 -28.10
C PHE A 222 2.20 0.16 -29.10
N GLN A 223 2.58 -0.54 -30.18
CA GLN A 223 3.38 0.03 -31.26
C GLN A 223 2.64 1.19 -31.94
N ASP A 224 1.35 1.01 -32.26
CA ASP A 224 0.51 2.05 -32.85
C ASP A 224 0.45 3.30 -31.96
N ALA A 225 0.28 3.12 -30.64
CA ALA A 225 0.29 4.24 -29.68
C ALA A 225 1.65 4.95 -29.64
N ILE A 226 2.77 4.21 -29.69
CA ILE A 226 4.11 4.79 -29.78
C ILE A 226 4.29 5.58 -31.09
N ASP A 227 3.80 5.07 -32.21
CA ASP A 227 3.91 5.74 -33.50
C ASP A 227 3.12 7.06 -33.51
N LYS A 228 1.94 7.10 -32.86
CA LYS A 228 1.19 8.36 -32.65
C LYS A 228 1.97 9.35 -31.79
N ILE A 229 2.55 8.89 -30.68
CA ILE A 229 3.36 9.74 -29.79
C ILE A 229 4.60 10.28 -30.52
N ARG A 230 5.26 9.45 -31.34
CA ARG A 230 6.37 9.87 -32.20
C ARG A 230 5.92 10.98 -33.14
N ASN A 231 4.83 10.78 -33.88
CA ASN A 231 4.32 11.77 -34.83
C ASN A 231 3.99 13.11 -34.15
N TRP A 232 3.37 13.11 -32.98
CA TRP A 232 3.11 14.35 -32.23
C TRP A 232 4.38 15.01 -31.72
N ASN A 233 5.37 14.23 -31.27
CA ASN A 233 6.67 14.76 -30.87
C ASN A 233 7.46 15.33 -32.06
N ASP A 234 7.33 14.77 -33.26
CA ASP A 234 7.97 15.29 -34.46
C ASP A 234 7.32 16.61 -34.91
N GLN A 235 6.02 16.79 -34.63
CA GLN A 235 5.29 18.05 -34.85
C GLN A 235 5.66 19.12 -33.82
N ASP A 236 5.81 18.74 -32.54
CA ASP A 236 6.25 19.62 -31.46
C ASP A 236 7.13 18.85 -30.46
N ALA A 237 8.44 19.02 -30.56
CA ALA A 237 9.41 18.37 -29.67
C ALA A 237 9.31 18.85 -28.21
N ASN A 238 8.62 19.97 -27.95
CA ASN A 238 8.39 20.49 -26.61
C ASN A 238 7.05 20.06 -26.02
N TRP A 239 6.18 19.42 -26.80
CA TRP A 239 4.84 19.03 -26.35
C TRP A 239 4.90 18.13 -25.13
N LEU A 240 5.60 16.98 -25.20
CA LEU A 240 5.81 16.07 -24.07
C LEU A 240 7.30 15.89 -23.82
N LYS A 241 7.88 16.68 -22.89
CA LYS A 241 9.31 16.57 -22.56
C LYS A 241 9.61 15.36 -21.68
N PRO A 242 10.70 14.61 -21.95
CA PRO A 242 11.18 13.57 -21.04
C PRO A 242 11.39 14.11 -19.62
N ASP A 243 11.31 13.22 -18.63
CA ASP A 243 11.64 13.55 -17.26
C ASP A 243 13.15 13.78 -17.10
N SER A 244 13.52 14.55 -16.08
CA SER A 244 14.92 14.89 -15.83
C SER A 244 15.77 13.62 -15.69
N GLY A 245 16.87 13.54 -16.44
CA GLY A 245 17.78 12.39 -16.44
C GLY A 245 17.32 11.22 -17.33
N MET A 246 16.13 11.29 -17.93
CA MET A 246 15.68 10.29 -18.89
C MET A 246 16.19 10.61 -20.29
N THR A 247 16.69 9.57 -20.97
CA THR A 247 16.94 9.62 -22.42
C THR A 247 15.73 9.03 -23.13
N ARG A 248 15.29 9.70 -24.19
CA ARG A 248 14.22 9.21 -25.08
C ARG A 248 14.75 9.12 -26.51
N ASP A 249 14.50 7.97 -27.13
CA ASP A 249 14.77 7.75 -28.55
C ASP A 249 13.59 7.00 -29.16
N LEU A 250 12.64 7.77 -29.71
CA LEU A 250 11.43 7.21 -30.31
C LEU A 250 11.69 6.57 -31.68
N ASN A 251 12.88 6.75 -32.28
CA ASN A 251 13.23 6.11 -33.56
C ASN A 251 13.58 4.63 -33.38
N LYS A 252 13.87 4.20 -32.15
CA LYS A 252 14.06 2.79 -31.84
C LYS A 252 12.73 2.03 -31.90
N PRO A 253 12.74 0.76 -32.32
CA PRO A 253 11.55 -0.08 -32.27
C PRO A 253 11.13 -0.29 -30.82
N TYR A 254 9.83 -0.16 -30.54
CA TYR A 254 9.29 -0.46 -29.22
C TYR A 254 9.28 -1.97 -29.00
N THR A 255 9.90 -2.43 -27.91
CA THR A 255 9.86 -3.84 -27.52
C THR A 255 8.86 -4.02 -26.40
N TYR A 256 7.79 -4.78 -26.64
CA TYR A 256 6.80 -5.07 -25.60
C TYR A 256 7.41 -5.89 -24.46
N SER A 257 7.69 -5.23 -23.33
CA SER A 257 8.32 -5.82 -22.14
C SER A 257 7.69 -5.27 -20.85
N ASN A 258 8.26 -5.61 -19.69
CA ASN A 258 7.87 -5.06 -18.39
C ASN A 258 9.06 -4.34 -17.75
N ALA A 259 8.75 -3.40 -16.87
CA ALA A 259 9.69 -2.78 -15.96
C ALA A 259 9.12 -2.91 -14.53
N PRO A 260 9.98 -3.03 -13.50
CA PRO A 260 9.51 -3.02 -12.13
C PRO A 260 9.02 -1.62 -11.76
N ILE A 261 8.15 -1.56 -10.76
CA ILE A 261 7.55 -0.33 -10.28
C ILE A 261 8.54 0.36 -9.32
N PRO A 262 8.79 1.66 -9.51
CA PRO A 262 9.64 2.42 -8.62
C PRO A 262 9.14 2.38 -7.16
N PHE A 263 10.04 2.33 -6.19
CA PHE A 263 9.65 2.38 -4.78
C PHE A 263 8.95 3.70 -4.43
N CYS A 264 9.27 4.80 -5.12
CA CYS A 264 8.63 6.10 -4.90
C CYS A 264 7.14 6.13 -5.28
N ASP A 265 6.61 5.07 -5.88
CA ASP A 265 5.18 4.87 -6.15
C ASP A 265 4.47 4.00 -5.10
N LEU A 266 5.21 3.44 -4.15
CA LEU A 266 4.72 2.50 -3.14
C LEU A 266 4.91 3.04 -1.73
N PRO A 267 4.07 2.64 -0.75
CA PRO A 267 4.26 3.04 0.63
C PRO A 267 5.63 2.64 1.19
N TYR A 268 6.17 3.44 2.10
CA TYR A 268 7.36 3.05 2.85
C TYR A 268 7.13 1.74 3.59
N GLY A 269 8.11 0.83 3.56
CA GLY A 269 8.02 -0.46 4.26
C GLY A 269 7.25 -1.55 3.50
N ILE A 270 6.88 -1.28 2.24
CA ILE A 270 6.23 -2.27 1.37
C ILE A 270 7.11 -3.51 1.18
N ASN A 271 6.49 -4.68 1.12
CA ASN A 271 7.17 -5.91 0.72
C ASN A 271 7.71 -5.79 -0.71
N TRP A 272 8.98 -6.15 -0.92
CA TRP A 272 9.68 -5.92 -2.20
C TRP A 272 9.23 -6.84 -3.33
N ARG A 273 8.50 -7.90 -3.01
CA ARG A 273 7.94 -8.80 -4.02
C ARG A 273 6.83 -8.13 -4.82
N LEU A 274 6.09 -7.22 -4.19
CA LEU A 274 5.05 -6.41 -4.83
C LEU A 274 5.70 -5.39 -5.78
N GLY A 275 5.11 -5.19 -6.96
CA GLY A 275 5.62 -4.24 -7.94
C GLY A 275 6.86 -4.69 -8.73
N ARG A 276 7.22 -5.98 -8.73
CA ARG A 276 8.36 -6.50 -9.55
C ARG A 276 8.04 -6.65 -11.04
N GLY A 277 6.89 -6.17 -11.49
CA GLY A 277 6.48 -6.22 -12.90
C GLY A 277 5.82 -7.54 -13.33
N SER A 278 5.51 -8.41 -12.36
CA SER A 278 4.72 -9.62 -12.53
C SER A 278 3.85 -9.85 -11.30
N THR A 279 2.79 -10.65 -11.45
CA THR A 279 1.90 -11.02 -10.34
C THR A 279 2.67 -11.77 -9.26
N SER A 280 2.41 -11.40 -8.01
CA SER A 280 3.08 -11.95 -6.83
C SER A 280 2.12 -12.50 -5.78
N SER A 281 0.82 -12.42 -6.05
CA SER A 281 -0.20 -12.89 -5.13
C SER A 281 -1.38 -13.58 -5.81
N ASN A 282 -2.18 -14.29 -5.01
CA ASN A 282 -3.37 -15.03 -5.41
C ASN A 282 -4.51 -14.78 -4.42
N ARG A 283 -5.74 -14.56 -4.91
CA ARG A 283 -6.92 -14.59 -4.04
C ARG A 283 -7.24 -16.02 -3.63
N LYS A 284 -7.63 -16.22 -2.37
CA LYS A 284 -8.03 -17.51 -1.80
C LYS A 284 -9.30 -17.32 -0.96
N ASP A 285 -9.82 -18.43 -0.43
CA ASP A 285 -10.85 -18.46 0.61
C ASP A 285 -12.07 -17.57 0.28
N SER A 286 -12.62 -17.73 -0.92
CA SER A 286 -13.80 -16.96 -1.39
C SER A 286 -13.62 -15.44 -1.31
N GLN A 287 -12.44 -14.92 -1.68
CA GLN A 287 -12.06 -13.50 -1.60
C GLN A 287 -11.68 -13.00 -0.22
N ARG A 288 -11.85 -13.80 0.84
CA ARG A 288 -11.53 -13.41 2.22
C ARG A 288 -10.03 -13.29 2.46
N SER A 289 -9.19 -13.87 1.60
CA SER A 289 -7.74 -13.79 1.75
C SER A 289 -6.98 -13.53 0.45
N ILE A 290 -5.79 -12.95 0.60
CA ILE A 290 -4.79 -12.84 -0.46
C ILE A 290 -3.52 -13.51 0.03
N GLN A 291 -3.00 -14.41 -0.79
CA GLN A 291 -1.75 -15.11 -0.56
C GLN A 291 -0.63 -14.48 -1.38
N LEU A 292 0.41 -14.00 -0.71
CA LEU A 292 1.66 -13.53 -1.30
C LEU A 292 2.65 -14.69 -1.44
N PHE A 293 3.41 -14.73 -2.54
CA PHE A 293 4.45 -15.74 -2.76
C PHE A 293 5.78 -15.13 -3.20
N SER A 294 6.90 -15.74 -2.80
CA SER A 294 8.27 -15.26 -3.07
C SER A 294 8.66 -15.34 -4.55
N ALA A 295 9.94 -15.13 -4.87
CA ALA A 295 10.46 -15.39 -6.21
C ALA A 295 10.55 -16.90 -6.54
N ASN A 296 10.66 -17.76 -5.53
CA ASN A 296 10.66 -19.22 -5.69
C ASN A 296 9.24 -19.81 -5.56
N GLY A 297 8.34 -19.11 -4.89
CA GLY A 297 6.94 -19.47 -4.84
C GLY A 297 6.25 -19.33 -6.20
N LYS A 298 5.14 -20.05 -6.36
CA LYS A 298 4.43 -20.22 -7.63
C LYS A 298 3.00 -19.72 -7.52
N TYR A 299 2.50 -19.19 -8.64
CA TYR A 299 1.10 -18.83 -8.80
C TYR A 299 0.21 -20.04 -8.51
N SER A 300 -0.89 -19.84 -7.79
CA SER A 300 -1.82 -20.90 -7.35
C SER A 300 -1.22 -22.06 -6.55
N ASN A 301 0.04 -21.98 -6.08
CA ASN A 301 0.77 -23.06 -5.40
C ASN A 301 1.03 -24.26 -6.30
N THR A 302 1.09 -24.08 -7.62
CA THR A 302 1.23 -25.20 -8.55
C THR A 302 2.49 -26.00 -8.26
N GLY A 303 2.33 -27.24 -7.78
CA GLY A 303 3.43 -28.13 -7.43
C GLY A 303 4.00 -27.95 -6.01
N ASP A 304 3.44 -27.05 -5.20
CA ASP A 304 3.87 -26.83 -3.83
C ASP A 304 2.73 -27.24 -2.87
N ALA A 305 3.02 -28.18 -1.97
CA ALA A 305 2.08 -28.65 -0.96
C ALA A 305 2.25 -27.84 0.33
N ILE A 306 1.35 -26.88 0.55
CA ILE A 306 1.40 -25.97 1.70
C ILE A 306 0.08 -25.95 2.48
N THR A 307 0.17 -25.68 3.78
CA THR A 307 -0.98 -25.51 4.68
C THR A 307 -0.84 -24.24 5.52
N TYR A 308 -1.95 -23.77 6.09
CA TYR A 308 -1.97 -22.62 7.02
C TYR A 308 -2.56 -23.10 8.35
N SER A 309 -2.06 -22.57 9.47
CA SER A 309 -2.43 -23.01 10.82
C SER A 309 -3.91 -22.83 11.15
N ASP A 310 -4.51 -21.74 10.68
CA ASP A 310 -5.90 -21.38 10.95
C ASP A 310 -6.42 -20.35 9.92
N LEU A 311 -7.71 -20.05 10.01
CA LEU A 311 -8.42 -19.11 9.12
C LEU A 311 -8.47 -17.67 9.64
N ALA A 312 -7.70 -17.35 10.69
CA ALA A 312 -7.66 -16.06 11.37
C ALA A 312 -9.05 -15.44 11.50
N ILE A 313 -9.97 -16.08 12.24
CA ILE A 313 -11.38 -15.65 12.31
C ILE A 313 -11.46 -14.18 12.73
N GLY A 314 -10.82 -13.84 13.86
CA GLY A 314 -10.80 -12.49 14.44
C GLY A 314 -12.15 -12.03 14.99
N SER A 315 -12.09 -11.10 15.93
CA SER A 315 -13.25 -10.40 16.49
C SER A 315 -13.23 -8.92 16.09
N ASP A 316 -14.33 -8.23 16.33
CA ASP A 316 -14.44 -6.77 16.28
C ASP A 316 -13.96 -6.11 17.59
N GLU A 317 -13.31 -6.85 18.48
CA GLU A 317 -12.73 -6.32 19.71
C GLU A 317 -11.69 -5.23 19.39
N GLY A 318 -11.82 -4.08 20.07
CA GLY A 318 -10.96 -2.91 19.85
C GLY A 318 -11.23 -2.13 18.55
N TYR A 319 -12.10 -2.63 17.66
CA TYR A 319 -12.53 -1.90 16.47
C TYR A 319 -13.51 -0.80 16.85
N SER A 320 -13.33 0.39 16.27
CA SER A 320 -14.30 1.48 16.40
C SER A 320 -14.52 2.18 15.07
N GLN A 321 -15.76 2.63 14.87
CA GLN A 321 -16.19 3.30 13.65
C GLN A 321 -17.00 4.54 13.98
N GLU A 322 -16.80 5.57 13.17
CA GLU A 322 -17.61 6.78 13.20
C GLU A 322 -18.73 6.69 12.17
N THR A 323 -19.71 7.58 12.28
CA THR A 323 -20.81 7.68 11.33
C THR A 323 -20.28 7.91 9.90
N GLY A 324 -20.66 7.01 8.99
CA GLY A 324 -20.28 7.04 7.57
C GLY A 324 -19.06 6.19 7.24
N ASP A 325 -18.26 5.79 8.23
CA ASP A 325 -17.10 4.94 7.99
C ASP A 325 -17.51 3.47 7.81
N VAL A 326 -16.75 2.77 6.96
CA VAL A 326 -16.81 1.31 6.82
C VAL A 326 -15.41 0.72 7.02
N PRO A 327 -15.27 -0.55 7.44
CA PRO A 327 -13.94 -1.10 7.80
C PRO A 327 -12.99 -1.28 6.62
N TYR A 328 -13.48 -1.17 5.39
CA TYR A 328 -12.79 -1.47 4.13
C TYR A 328 -12.58 -0.24 3.24
N GLU A 329 -12.79 0.98 3.74
CA GLU A 329 -12.53 2.24 3.01
C GLU A 329 -11.75 3.22 3.89
N PRO A 330 -11.08 4.23 3.30
CA PRO A 330 -10.56 5.35 4.07
C PRO A 330 -11.68 6.06 4.86
N PRO A 331 -11.40 6.56 6.07
CA PRO A 331 -12.40 7.24 6.88
C PRO A 331 -12.88 8.54 6.23
N VAL A 332 -14.18 8.81 6.35
CA VAL A 332 -14.88 9.95 5.74
C VAL A 332 -14.60 11.25 6.50
N ASN A 333 -14.63 11.22 7.84
CA ASN A 333 -14.43 12.43 8.65
C ASN A 333 -12.94 12.67 8.96
N HIS A 334 -12.14 11.60 8.91
CA HIS A 334 -10.73 11.60 9.26
C HIS A 334 -9.83 11.22 8.08
N TYR A 335 -10.21 11.61 6.86
CA TYR A 335 -9.49 11.26 5.62
C TYR A 335 -8.01 11.67 5.58
N LYS A 336 -7.56 12.56 6.48
CA LYS A 336 -6.15 12.97 6.65
C LYS A 336 -5.36 12.10 7.62
N ASN A 337 -6.00 11.18 8.33
CA ASN A 337 -5.36 10.31 9.32
C ASN A 337 -4.69 9.12 8.62
N TYR A 338 -3.50 9.36 8.10
CA TYR A 338 -2.58 8.35 7.63
C TYR A 338 -1.14 8.78 7.92
N ASP A 339 -0.24 7.80 7.97
CA ASP A 339 1.18 8.03 8.11
C ASP A 339 1.81 8.37 6.75
N THR A 340 2.43 9.55 6.68
CA THR A 340 3.16 10.05 5.50
C THR A 340 4.58 9.50 5.37
N GLY A 341 4.99 8.55 6.22
CA GLY A 341 6.33 8.00 6.25
C GLY A 341 7.24 8.66 7.30
N PRO A 342 8.46 8.15 7.51
CA PRO A 342 9.32 8.62 8.59
C PRO A 342 10.11 9.89 8.22
N GLY A 343 9.89 10.45 7.04
CA GLY A 343 10.72 11.50 6.45
C GLY A 343 12.00 10.95 5.84
N SER A 344 12.56 11.66 4.86
CA SER A 344 13.68 11.17 4.03
C SER A 344 14.92 10.78 4.84
N SER A 345 15.24 11.55 5.89
CA SER A 345 16.46 11.33 6.68
C SER A 345 16.38 10.06 7.55
N PHE A 346 15.21 9.71 8.07
CA PHE A 346 14.98 8.46 8.78
C PHE A 346 14.74 7.31 7.82
N ALA A 347 13.95 7.50 6.75
CA ALA A 347 13.72 6.47 5.73
C ALA A 347 15.05 5.90 5.20
N LYS A 348 16.00 6.77 4.86
CA LYS A 348 17.32 6.37 4.38
C LYS A 348 18.12 5.62 5.45
N LEU A 349 18.05 6.04 6.71
CA LEU A 349 18.74 5.36 7.81
C LEU A 349 18.15 3.98 8.10
N PHE A 350 16.83 3.93 8.28
CA PHE A 350 16.06 2.72 8.55
C PHE A 350 16.25 1.63 7.49
N MET A 351 16.44 2.01 6.23
CA MET A 351 16.71 1.08 5.13
C MET A 351 18.20 0.77 4.92
N GLY A 352 19.08 1.20 5.83
CA GLY A 352 20.52 0.94 5.75
C GLY A 352 21.21 1.68 4.59
N GLY A 353 20.66 2.82 4.17
CA GLY A 353 21.11 3.61 3.03
C GLY A 353 22.14 4.69 3.37
N ARG A 354 22.55 4.82 4.64
CA ARG A 354 23.62 5.75 5.03
C ARG A 354 25.00 5.10 4.84
N SER A 355 25.98 5.91 4.48
CA SER A 355 27.36 5.45 4.29
C SER A 355 27.87 4.77 5.56
N GLY A 356 28.40 3.55 5.43
CA GLY A 356 28.90 2.75 6.56
C GLY A 356 27.84 2.12 7.46
N LEU A 357 26.54 2.26 7.12
CA LEU A 357 25.41 1.78 7.91
C LEU A 357 24.48 0.93 7.03
N SER A 358 25.00 -0.16 6.48
CA SER A 358 24.24 -1.15 5.70
C SER A 358 23.76 -2.30 6.56
N TRP A 359 22.56 -2.82 6.30
CA TRP A 359 22.10 -4.04 6.94
C TRP A 359 22.91 -5.26 6.47
N PRO A 360 23.15 -6.26 7.33
CA PRO A 360 23.81 -7.48 6.93
C PRO A 360 22.96 -8.29 5.94
N SER A 361 23.60 -9.26 5.28
CA SER A 361 22.88 -10.32 4.60
C SER A 361 22.21 -11.23 5.64
N PHE A 362 20.94 -10.96 5.93
CA PHE A 362 20.15 -11.76 6.87
C PHE A 362 20.04 -13.24 6.48
N THR A 363 20.01 -13.55 5.18
CA THR A 363 20.06 -14.94 4.68
C THR A 363 21.37 -15.62 5.04
N SER A 364 22.49 -14.92 4.98
CA SER A 364 23.80 -15.43 5.44
C SER A 364 23.85 -15.61 6.96
N LEU A 365 22.99 -14.91 7.70
CA LEU A 365 22.82 -15.06 9.15
C LEU A 365 21.75 -16.10 9.54
N GLY A 366 21.24 -16.87 8.58
CA GLY A 366 20.31 -17.98 8.84
C GLY A 366 18.83 -17.62 8.80
N VAL A 367 18.45 -16.40 8.40
CA VAL A 367 17.03 -16.05 8.19
C VAL A 367 16.47 -16.85 7.03
N ARG A 368 15.34 -17.53 7.28
CA ARG A 368 14.74 -18.49 6.34
C ARG A 368 13.70 -17.88 5.42
N ALA A 369 13.08 -16.75 5.78
CA ALA A 369 12.18 -16.05 4.88
C ALA A 369 12.90 -15.65 3.58
N HIS A 370 12.25 -15.86 2.43
CA HIS A 370 12.90 -15.64 1.14
C HIS A 370 13.28 -14.17 0.92
N GLU A 371 14.53 -13.91 0.49
CA GLU A 371 15.11 -12.57 0.32
C GLU A 371 14.31 -11.64 -0.61
N SER A 372 13.50 -12.20 -1.51
CA SER A 372 12.64 -11.42 -2.42
C SER A 372 11.59 -10.58 -1.71
N PHE A 373 11.26 -10.89 -0.46
CA PHE A 373 10.37 -10.08 0.35
C PHE A 373 11.04 -8.78 0.83
N GLY A 374 12.37 -8.72 0.78
CA GLY A 374 13.15 -7.56 1.17
C GLY A 374 13.19 -7.34 2.67
N LEU A 375 13.47 -6.09 3.06
CA LEU A 375 13.34 -5.61 4.41
C LEU A 375 11.86 -5.29 4.62
N GLY A 376 11.28 -5.87 5.66
CA GLY A 376 9.98 -5.48 6.19
C GLY A 376 10.04 -4.12 6.89
N PRO A 377 8.89 -3.66 7.38
CA PRO A 377 8.81 -2.36 8.02
C PRO A 377 9.45 -2.37 9.41
N ILE A 378 10.34 -1.41 9.61
CA ILE A 378 11.10 -1.26 10.85
C ILE A 378 10.46 -0.30 11.85
N TYR A 379 9.51 0.56 11.45
CA TYR A 379 8.95 1.57 12.36
C TYR A 379 7.42 1.69 12.31
N ARG A 380 6.86 2.26 13.39
CA ARG A 380 5.51 2.82 13.51
C ARG A 380 5.56 4.07 14.41
N GLY A 381 4.73 5.09 14.18
CA GLY A 381 4.68 6.30 15.02
C GLY A 381 5.48 7.48 14.47
N ARG A 382 6.06 8.32 15.35
CA ARG A 382 6.71 9.61 15.04
C ARG A 382 8.16 9.65 15.54
N PRO A 383 9.15 9.23 14.74
CA PRO A 383 10.55 9.21 15.17
C PRO A 383 11.11 10.62 15.49
N ASP A 384 10.54 11.69 14.93
CA ASP A 384 10.93 13.09 15.22
C ASP A 384 10.19 13.71 16.44
N GLU A 385 9.18 13.03 16.99
CA GLU A 385 8.30 13.57 18.04
C GLU A 385 8.12 12.65 19.24
N ALA A 386 8.73 11.47 19.23
CA ALA A 386 8.56 10.46 20.26
C ALA A 386 9.00 10.93 21.65
N THR A 387 8.07 10.95 22.61
CA THR A 387 8.35 11.02 24.05
C THR A 387 8.61 9.63 24.63
N ILE A 388 7.99 8.60 24.03
CA ILE A 388 8.25 7.19 24.29
C ILE A 388 8.86 6.54 23.06
N LEU A 389 10.05 5.97 23.20
CA LEU A 389 10.65 5.10 22.18
C LEU A 389 10.42 3.64 22.60
N ILE A 390 9.99 2.79 21.67
CA ILE A 390 9.75 1.38 21.93
C ILE A 390 10.65 0.57 20.99
N LEU A 391 11.49 -0.31 21.54
CA LEU A 391 12.15 -1.36 20.76
C LEU A 391 11.36 -2.65 20.99
N ALA A 392 10.90 -3.27 19.91
CA ALA A 392 10.05 -4.45 19.99
C ALA A 392 10.58 -5.61 19.16
N ASP A 393 10.48 -6.81 19.71
CA ASP A 393 10.58 -8.05 18.97
C ASP A 393 9.46 -8.13 17.92
N GLN A 394 9.71 -8.82 16.82
CA GLN A 394 8.62 -9.23 15.93
C GLN A 394 7.73 -10.23 16.66
N GLN A 395 6.40 -10.03 16.60
CA GLN A 395 5.41 -10.88 17.26
C GLN A 395 4.34 -11.43 16.31
N SER A 396 4.18 -10.87 15.10
CA SER A 396 3.31 -11.42 14.07
C SER A 396 3.86 -11.18 12.65
N HIS A 397 3.14 -11.67 11.64
CA HIS A 397 3.44 -11.45 10.23
C HIS A 397 2.69 -10.25 9.62
N ASP A 398 1.80 -9.60 10.38
CA ASP A 398 0.92 -8.53 9.90
C ASP A 398 1.68 -7.34 9.33
N ASP A 399 2.81 -7.01 9.97
CA ASP A 399 3.76 -6.00 9.54
C ASP A 399 4.10 -6.11 8.04
N LEU A 400 4.21 -7.34 7.51
CA LEU A 400 4.53 -7.58 6.11
C LEU A 400 3.51 -6.98 5.14
N PHE A 401 2.26 -6.83 5.60
CA PHE A 401 1.12 -6.38 4.80
C PHE A 401 0.68 -4.95 5.15
N THR A 402 0.88 -4.50 6.39
CA THR A 402 0.53 -3.14 6.82
C THR A 402 1.64 -2.11 6.57
N CYS A 403 2.84 -2.57 6.23
CA CYS A 403 4.03 -1.75 6.02
C CYS A 403 4.48 -0.97 7.27
N ARG A 404 4.04 -1.36 8.47
CA ARG A 404 4.44 -0.74 9.74
C ARG A 404 4.81 -1.79 10.77
N ALA A 405 5.67 -1.40 11.71
CA ALA A 405 6.12 -2.30 12.77
C ALA A 405 5.01 -2.59 13.78
N LEU A 406 4.96 -3.83 14.26
CA LEU A 406 4.10 -4.28 15.35
C LEU A 406 2.63 -3.93 15.10
N THR A 407 2.03 -4.48 14.04
CA THR A 407 0.62 -4.22 13.71
C THR A 407 -0.36 -5.37 13.97
N GLY A 408 0.14 -6.51 14.44
CA GLY A 408 -0.68 -7.63 14.90
C GLY A 408 -1.35 -7.39 16.26
N ASP A 409 -1.78 -8.47 16.90
CA ASP A 409 -2.44 -8.48 18.21
C ASP A 409 -1.60 -7.77 19.28
N ALA A 410 -0.31 -8.12 19.38
CA ALA A 410 0.62 -7.45 20.30
C ALA A 410 0.71 -5.92 20.05
N GLY A 411 0.56 -5.50 18.79
CA GLY A 411 0.56 -4.09 18.39
C GLY A 411 -0.68 -3.32 18.79
N GLN A 412 -1.84 -3.99 18.77
CA GLN A 412 -3.13 -3.47 19.20
C GLN A 412 -3.20 -3.36 20.73
N LYS A 413 -2.61 -4.33 21.43
CA LYS A 413 -2.45 -4.29 22.89
C LYS A 413 -1.43 -3.25 23.33
N MET A 414 -0.32 -3.11 22.61
CA MET A 414 0.61 -1.99 22.81
C MET A 414 -0.09 -0.65 22.61
N GLN A 415 -1.05 -0.55 21.69
CA GLN A 415 -1.82 0.69 21.51
C GLN A 415 -2.70 1.00 22.74
N ALA A 416 -3.37 0.00 23.31
CA ALA A 416 -4.11 0.13 24.57
C ALA A 416 -3.19 0.53 25.74
N TYR A 417 -2.04 -0.14 25.86
CA TYR A 417 -1.03 0.17 26.87
C TYR A 417 -0.51 1.61 26.76
N LEU A 418 -0.21 2.09 25.54
CA LEU A 418 0.20 3.47 25.32
C LEU A 418 -0.90 4.45 25.74
N ALA A 419 -2.16 4.17 25.39
CA ALA A 419 -3.29 4.99 25.83
C ALA A 419 -3.42 5.00 27.37
N ALA A 420 -3.19 3.88 28.05
CA ALA A 420 -3.21 3.77 29.50
C ALA A 420 -2.15 4.63 30.20
N ILE A 421 -0.98 4.84 29.59
CA ILE A 421 0.05 5.78 30.09
C ILE A 421 -0.14 7.23 29.59
N GLY A 422 -1.20 7.48 28.81
CA GLY A 422 -1.55 8.79 28.30
C GLY A 422 -0.88 9.18 27.00
N ILE A 423 -0.40 8.21 26.22
CA ILE A 423 0.28 8.43 24.94
C ILE A 423 -0.60 7.88 23.81
N THR A 424 -0.97 8.74 22.88
CA THR A 424 -1.76 8.35 21.70
C THR A 424 -0.98 8.54 20.40
N ARG A 425 -0.05 9.50 20.35
CA ARG A 425 0.67 9.86 19.12
C ARG A 425 2.16 10.09 19.32
N GLN A 426 2.58 10.56 20.50
CA GLN A 426 3.98 10.93 20.78
C GLN A 426 4.88 9.71 21.07
N TYR A 427 4.86 8.70 20.19
CA TYR A 427 5.65 7.50 20.35
C TYR A 427 6.33 7.08 19.05
N CYS A 428 7.38 6.28 19.14
CA CYS A 428 7.95 5.59 17.98
C CYS A 428 8.25 4.14 18.38
N ILE A 429 7.72 3.18 17.62
CA ILE A 429 8.04 1.76 17.75
C ILE A 429 9.06 1.41 16.67
N LEU A 430 10.11 0.69 17.06
CA LEU A 430 11.14 0.13 16.20
C LEU A 430 11.16 -1.39 16.34
N ARG A 431 11.05 -2.10 15.22
CA ARG A 431 11.19 -3.57 15.19
C ARG A 431 12.66 -3.95 15.07
N VAL A 432 13.19 -4.65 16.07
CA VAL A 432 14.65 -4.86 16.22
C VAL A 432 15.33 -5.63 15.08
N LEU A 433 14.58 -6.41 14.29
CA LEU A 433 15.06 -7.02 13.06
C LEU A 433 14.11 -6.70 11.89
N PRO A 434 14.58 -6.12 10.78
CA PRO A 434 13.72 -5.70 9.67
C PRO A 434 13.36 -6.85 8.71
N VAL A 435 13.44 -8.11 9.13
CA VAL A 435 13.06 -9.29 8.32
C VAL A 435 12.21 -10.25 9.14
N ASP A 436 11.45 -11.13 8.49
CA ASP A 436 10.65 -12.14 9.20
C ASP A 436 11.56 -13.18 9.85
N THR A 437 11.47 -13.31 11.17
CA THR A 437 12.30 -14.20 11.98
C THR A 437 11.49 -15.07 12.94
N LEU A 438 10.16 -15.10 12.81
CA LEU A 438 9.29 -15.82 13.74
C LEU A 438 9.49 -17.34 13.72
N ASP A 439 10.10 -17.90 12.67
CA ASP A 439 10.46 -19.31 12.60
C ASP A 439 11.82 -19.63 13.26
N LEU A 440 12.56 -18.62 13.72
CA LEU A 440 13.84 -18.78 14.42
C LEU A 440 13.65 -18.83 15.93
N SER A 441 14.50 -19.60 16.61
CA SER A 441 14.60 -19.60 18.07
C SER A 441 15.00 -18.22 18.61
N VAL A 442 14.69 -17.95 19.88
CA VAL A 442 15.12 -16.70 20.55
C VAL A 442 16.64 -16.55 20.53
N ALA A 443 17.40 -17.65 20.68
CA ALA A 443 18.86 -17.64 20.64
C ALA A 443 19.41 -17.25 19.26
N GLU A 444 18.86 -17.82 18.18
CA GLU A 444 19.21 -17.43 16.81
C GLU A 444 18.91 -15.95 16.56
N ARG A 445 17.73 -15.46 16.95
CA ARG A 445 17.35 -14.05 16.80
C ARG A 445 18.26 -13.10 17.59
N LYS A 446 18.63 -13.46 18.83
CA LYS A 446 19.60 -12.72 19.65
C LYS A 446 20.97 -12.64 19.00
N SER A 447 21.42 -13.73 18.35
CA SER A 447 22.68 -13.76 17.60
C SER A 447 22.66 -12.77 16.43
N ILE A 448 21.57 -12.78 15.64
CA ILE A 448 21.38 -11.83 14.53
C ILE A 448 21.34 -10.39 15.03
N ALA A 449 20.58 -10.12 16.10
CA ALA A 449 20.49 -8.79 16.70
C ALA A 449 21.85 -8.28 17.24
N SER A 450 22.72 -9.22 17.66
CA SER A 450 24.08 -8.92 18.12
C SER A 450 25.10 -8.73 17.00
N HIS A 451 24.69 -8.80 15.73
CA HIS A 451 25.60 -8.61 14.61
C HIS A 451 26.12 -7.16 14.58
N PRO A 452 27.42 -6.91 14.36
CA PRO A 452 28.00 -5.55 14.42
C PRO A 452 27.28 -4.52 13.53
N GLU A 453 26.87 -4.91 12.33
CA GLU A 453 26.13 -4.02 11.41
C GLU A 453 24.72 -3.68 11.92
N VAL A 454 24.05 -4.62 12.61
CA VAL A 454 22.73 -4.36 13.22
C VAL A 454 22.89 -3.37 14.37
N ILE A 455 23.86 -3.60 15.25
CA ILE A 455 24.19 -2.70 16.37
C ILE A 455 24.57 -1.30 15.85
N ALA A 456 25.39 -1.21 14.81
CA ALA A 456 25.84 0.07 14.25
C ALA A 456 24.66 0.91 13.73
N ILE A 457 23.73 0.28 13.00
CA ILE A 457 22.53 0.96 12.53
C ILE A 457 21.63 1.39 13.69
N TYR A 458 21.41 0.52 14.68
CA TYR A 458 20.56 0.86 15.82
C TYR A 458 21.14 1.97 16.69
N ASN A 459 22.45 2.01 16.88
CA ASN A 459 23.12 3.14 17.53
C ASN A 459 22.80 4.46 16.82
N ASP A 460 22.90 4.51 15.48
CA ASP A 460 22.60 5.74 14.72
C ASP A 460 21.10 6.08 14.73
N ILE A 461 20.22 5.07 14.68
CA ILE A 461 18.76 5.25 14.78
C ILE A 461 18.39 5.87 16.12
N ILE A 462 18.79 5.22 17.21
CA ILE A 462 18.44 5.62 18.57
C ILE A 462 19.03 6.99 18.85
N LYS A 463 20.32 7.20 18.56
CA LYS A 463 20.97 8.50 18.67
C LYS A 463 20.17 9.59 17.96
N LYS A 464 19.79 9.37 16.69
CA LYS A 464 19.06 10.37 15.91
C LYS A 464 17.68 10.71 16.50
N ILE A 465 16.99 9.75 17.11
CA ILE A 465 15.72 9.99 17.82
C ILE A 465 16.00 10.77 19.10
N LEU A 466 16.98 10.35 19.91
CA LEU A 466 17.33 10.99 21.18
C LEU A 466 17.87 12.42 21.01
N ASP A 467 18.57 12.70 19.90
CA ASP A 467 19.05 14.05 19.54
C ASP A 467 17.90 15.06 19.34
N LYS A 468 16.64 14.60 19.23
CA LYS A 468 15.45 15.47 19.25
C LYS A 468 15.09 15.96 20.66
N ASN A 469 15.69 15.38 21.69
CA ASN A 469 15.55 15.72 23.11
C ASN A 469 14.11 15.65 23.67
N LYS A 470 13.22 14.93 22.96
CA LYS A 470 11.82 14.72 23.37
C LYS A 470 11.62 13.42 24.13
N THR A 471 12.36 12.38 23.78
CA THR A 471 12.21 11.05 24.39
C THR A 471 12.63 11.08 25.85
N LYS A 472 11.80 10.49 26.72
CA LYS A 472 12.01 10.41 28.17
C LYS A 472 12.07 8.98 28.67
N ILE A 473 11.40 8.06 27.99
CA ILE A 473 11.34 6.65 28.36
C ILE A 473 11.60 5.80 27.11
N ILE A 474 12.38 4.74 27.29
CA ILE A 474 12.50 3.65 26.34
C ILE A 474 11.80 2.42 26.90
N LEU A 475 10.83 1.87 26.16
CA LEU A 475 10.23 0.57 26.43
C LEU A 475 10.95 -0.49 25.60
N VAL A 476 11.35 -1.58 26.23
CA VAL A 476 12.08 -2.67 25.58
C VAL A 476 11.24 -3.93 25.65
N SER A 477 10.57 -4.28 24.55
CA SER A 477 9.53 -5.31 24.48
C SER A 477 10.04 -6.60 23.85
N GLY A 478 10.45 -7.55 24.70
CA GLY A 478 10.84 -8.90 24.32
C GLY A 478 12.34 -9.18 24.43
N PRO A 479 12.75 -10.46 24.44
CA PRO A 479 14.11 -10.86 24.75
C PRO A 479 15.15 -10.47 23.68
N VAL A 480 14.76 -10.32 22.40
CA VAL A 480 15.71 -9.94 21.35
C VAL A 480 16.04 -8.45 21.41
N SER A 481 15.02 -7.62 21.67
CA SER A 481 15.17 -6.18 21.88
C SER A 481 15.97 -5.87 23.14
N ASP A 482 15.77 -6.64 24.22
CA ASP A 482 16.58 -6.57 25.42
C ASP A 482 18.06 -6.87 25.14
N LYS A 483 18.33 -7.88 24.31
CA LYS A 483 19.71 -8.21 23.95
C LYS A 483 20.38 -7.10 23.12
N LEU A 484 19.63 -6.49 22.19
CA LEU A 484 20.13 -5.43 21.33
C LEU A 484 20.40 -4.14 22.12
N ILE A 485 19.49 -3.76 23.01
CA ILE A 485 19.62 -2.49 23.76
C ILE A 485 20.85 -2.50 24.67
N ASP A 486 21.18 -3.65 25.28
CA ASP A 486 22.37 -3.84 26.12
C ASP A 486 23.69 -3.61 25.35
N GLN A 487 23.64 -3.62 24.01
CA GLN A 487 24.79 -3.42 23.13
C GLN A 487 24.83 -2.03 22.47
N CYS A 488 23.80 -1.22 22.70
CA CYS A 488 23.72 0.14 22.18
C CYS A 488 24.30 1.15 23.18
N ASP A 489 24.93 2.22 22.69
CA ASP A 489 25.46 3.30 23.54
C ASP A 489 24.33 4.27 23.93
N ILE A 490 23.57 3.90 24.95
CA ILE A 490 22.44 4.67 25.47
C ILE A 490 22.75 5.09 26.90
N LYS A 491 22.68 6.39 27.16
CA LYS A 491 22.98 6.97 28.47
C LYS A 491 21.88 7.93 28.86
N ASN A 492 21.58 7.97 30.16
CA ASN A 492 20.72 8.98 30.78
C ASN A 492 19.26 8.99 30.26
N ILE A 493 18.68 7.82 30.04
CA ILE A 493 17.25 7.67 29.75
C ILE A 493 16.66 6.50 30.55
N ASP A 494 15.43 6.66 31.03
CA ASP A 494 14.74 5.60 31.74
C ASP A 494 14.41 4.47 30.76
N MET A 495 14.79 3.24 31.12
CA MET A 495 14.52 2.04 30.33
C MET A 495 13.65 1.08 31.12
N ILE A 496 12.52 0.68 30.55
CA ILE A 496 11.55 -0.21 31.20
C ILE A 496 11.35 -1.43 30.32
N LYS A 497 11.59 -2.61 30.89
CA LYS A 497 11.52 -3.88 30.17
C LYS A 497 10.10 -4.43 30.20
N LEU A 498 9.59 -4.73 29.02
CA LEU A 498 8.33 -5.41 28.79
C LEU A 498 8.62 -6.80 28.22
N LYS A 499 7.89 -7.81 28.69
CA LYS A 499 7.82 -9.10 28.00
C LYS A 499 7.16 -8.90 26.63
N ALA A 500 7.58 -9.67 25.63
CA ALA A 500 6.77 -9.83 24.44
C ALA A 500 5.40 -10.38 24.85
N TRP A 501 4.33 -9.95 24.18
CA TRP A 501 2.97 -10.31 24.56
C TRP A 501 2.71 -11.81 24.48
N THR A 502 3.43 -12.51 23.59
CA THR A 502 3.37 -13.96 23.45
C THR A 502 4.05 -14.74 24.58
N GLU A 503 4.76 -14.07 25.51
CA GLU A 503 5.43 -14.73 26.63
C GLU A 503 4.49 -14.90 27.84
N ASP A 504 4.71 -15.98 28.59
CA ASP A 504 3.95 -16.24 29.82
C ASP A 504 4.08 -15.10 30.83
N GLY A 505 2.94 -14.66 31.38
CA GLY A 505 2.88 -13.58 32.35
C GLY A 505 3.09 -12.18 31.78
N ALA A 506 3.02 -11.98 30.45
CA ALA A 506 3.16 -10.67 29.83
C ALA A 506 2.18 -9.63 30.40
N LYS A 507 0.91 -9.99 30.58
CA LYS A 507 -0.13 -9.11 31.17
C LYS A 507 0.30 -8.53 32.53
N GLN A 508 0.71 -9.38 33.47
CA GLN A 508 1.14 -8.94 34.79
C GLN A 508 2.42 -8.10 34.70
N ASN A 509 3.38 -8.48 33.85
CA ASN A 509 4.60 -7.70 33.65
C ASN A 509 4.30 -6.30 33.09
N TRP A 510 3.38 -6.18 32.15
CA TRP A 510 2.97 -4.89 31.59
C TRP A 510 2.29 -4.03 32.67
N GLN A 511 1.38 -4.59 33.48
CA GLN A 511 0.77 -3.86 34.59
C GLN A 511 1.81 -3.37 35.61
N ASN A 512 2.78 -4.19 36.00
CA ASN A 512 3.86 -3.76 36.90
C ASN A 512 4.70 -2.62 36.30
N ALA A 513 4.94 -2.66 34.98
CA ALA A 513 5.63 -1.58 34.29
C ALA A 513 4.81 -0.28 34.27
N LEU A 514 3.48 -0.33 34.23
CA LEU A 514 2.64 0.87 34.35
C LEU A 514 2.81 1.56 35.70
N GLU A 515 2.89 0.78 36.79
CA GLU A 515 3.13 1.30 38.13
C GLU A 515 4.48 2.03 38.20
N GLU A 516 5.52 1.50 37.55
CA GLU A 516 6.80 2.19 37.43
C GLU A 516 6.70 3.49 36.61
N ILE A 517 6.04 3.45 35.44
CA ILE A 517 5.87 4.61 34.55
C ILE A 517 5.06 5.72 35.20
N GLN A 518 4.08 5.39 36.04
CA GLN A 518 3.23 6.35 36.73
C GLN A 518 4.04 7.38 37.53
N HIS A 519 5.22 7.00 38.03
CA HIS A 519 6.11 7.85 38.79
C HIS A 519 7.15 8.61 37.95
N LYS A 520 7.14 8.45 36.61
CA LYS A 520 8.07 9.13 35.69
C LYS A 520 7.45 10.44 35.18
N ASN A 521 8.32 11.43 34.95
CA ASN A 521 7.92 12.71 34.35
C ASN A 521 8.17 12.71 32.85
N PHE A 522 7.10 12.76 32.06
CA PHE A 522 7.16 12.84 30.61
C PHE A 522 5.91 13.53 30.05
N PRO A 523 6.00 14.18 28.88
CA PRO A 523 4.83 14.77 28.24
C PRO A 523 3.85 13.68 27.79
N LYS A 524 2.56 13.91 28.09
CA LYS A 524 1.43 13.03 27.76
C LYS A 524 0.50 13.72 26.78
N ASP A 525 -0.19 12.93 25.98
CA ASP A 525 -1.30 13.37 25.11
C ASP A 525 -2.63 13.44 25.86
N ILE A 526 -2.77 12.69 26.96
CA ILE A 526 -3.96 12.63 27.82
C ILE A 526 -3.62 13.20 29.20
N ASP A 527 -4.42 14.14 29.68
CA ASP A 527 -4.18 14.84 30.96
C ASP A 527 -4.26 13.90 32.18
N ASN A 528 -5.23 12.97 32.17
CA ASN A 528 -5.50 12.02 33.26
C ASN A 528 -5.47 10.58 32.76
N PRO A 529 -4.28 10.01 32.49
CA PRO A 529 -4.13 8.61 32.09
C PRO A 529 -4.58 7.63 33.19
N SER A 530 -5.06 6.45 32.79
CA SER A 530 -5.59 5.45 33.73
C SER A 530 -4.51 4.71 34.52
N PHE A 531 -3.33 4.51 33.92
CA PHE A 531 -2.28 3.60 34.41
C PHE A 531 -2.79 2.19 34.76
N SER A 532 -3.84 1.75 34.08
CA SER A 532 -4.46 0.44 34.23
C SER A 532 -4.63 -0.20 32.87
N PHE A 533 -4.23 -1.47 32.75
CA PHE A 533 -4.29 -2.27 31.53
C PHE A 533 -4.62 -3.72 31.87
N ASP A 534 -5.70 -4.25 31.31
CA ASP A 534 -6.20 -5.61 31.56
C ASP A 534 -5.98 -6.56 30.38
N GLY A 535 -5.17 -6.16 29.40
CA GLY A 535 -4.91 -6.96 28.20
C GLY A 535 -5.87 -6.65 27.05
N GLU A 536 -6.64 -5.57 27.15
CA GLU A 536 -7.52 -5.10 26.09
C GLU A 536 -6.75 -4.70 24.82
N SER A 537 -7.43 -4.76 23.68
CA SER A 537 -6.87 -4.33 22.40
C SER A 537 -7.51 -3.01 21.95
N LEU A 538 -6.71 -2.10 21.40
CA LEU A 538 -7.20 -0.94 20.65
C LEU A 538 -6.80 -1.06 19.18
N GLN A 539 -7.68 -0.62 18.28
CA GLN A 539 -7.32 -0.46 16.88
C GLN A 539 -6.09 0.44 16.73
N ILE A 540 -5.20 0.09 15.81
CA ILE A 540 -4.07 0.92 15.45
C ILE A 540 -4.61 2.17 14.75
N PRO A 541 -4.24 3.37 15.21
CA PRO A 541 -4.77 4.59 14.63
C PRO A 541 -4.39 4.72 13.16
N GLY A 542 -5.31 5.23 12.33
CA GLY A 542 -5.05 5.44 10.91
C GLY A 542 -3.80 6.27 10.66
N TYR A 543 -3.54 7.29 11.50
CA TYR A 543 -2.34 8.13 11.39
C TYR A 543 -1.01 7.42 11.62
N ASP A 544 -1.01 6.15 12.01
CA ASP A 544 0.18 5.30 12.13
C ASP A 544 0.30 4.27 11.00
N LEU A 545 -0.66 4.24 10.09
CA LEU A 545 -0.72 3.32 8.95
C LEU A 545 -0.67 4.10 7.63
N PRO A 546 -0.06 3.56 6.56
CA PRO A 546 -0.02 4.24 5.26
C PRO A 546 -1.41 4.57 4.70
N TYR A 547 -1.48 5.56 3.81
CA TYR A 547 -2.72 5.83 3.08
C TYR A 547 -3.17 4.60 2.28
N GLY A 548 -4.43 4.21 2.48
CA GLY A 548 -5.05 3.04 1.87
C GLY A 548 -5.14 1.82 2.78
N THR A 549 -4.40 1.79 3.89
CA THR A 549 -4.55 0.72 4.88
C THR A 549 -5.97 0.75 5.47
N LEU A 550 -6.63 -0.41 5.48
CA LEU A 550 -8.03 -0.53 5.88
C LEU A 550 -8.13 -0.63 7.40
N LYS A 551 -9.23 -0.16 7.99
CA LYS A 551 -9.39 -0.18 9.45
C LYS A 551 -9.30 -1.59 10.03
N TRP A 552 -9.89 -2.57 9.36
CA TRP A 552 -9.81 -3.96 9.81
C TRP A 552 -8.37 -4.52 9.81
N GLN A 553 -7.46 -3.95 9.00
CA GLN A 553 -6.05 -4.37 8.93
C GLN A 553 -5.25 -3.90 10.16
N GLY A 554 -5.75 -2.89 10.87
CA GLY A 554 -5.18 -2.40 12.12
C GLY A 554 -5.94 -2.88 13.37
N SER A 555 -6.84 -3.85 13.24
CA SER A 555 -7.67 -4.36 14.33
C SER A 555 -7.77 -5.89 14.30
N SER A 556 -8.58 -6.47 15.18
CA SER A 556 -9.00 -7.87 15.12
C SER A 556 -7.90 -8.92 15.36
N GLY A 557 -6.80 -8.54 16.02
CA GLY A 557 -5.64 -9.41 16.27
C GLY A 557 -4.87 -9.81 15.01
N ASP A 558 -4.05 -10.86 15.06
CA ASP A 558 -3.18 -11.27 13.94
C ASP A 558 -3.96 -11.78 12.73
N ARG A 559 -3.81 -11.12 11.59
CA ARG A 559 -4.49 -11.43 10.31
C ARG A 559 -3.59 -12.09 9.28
N ALA A 560 -2.28 -12.09 9.50
CA ALA A 560 -1.31 -12.71 8.60
C ALA A 560 -0.85 -14.09 9.09
N ARG A 561 -0.65 -15.03 8.17
CA ARG A 561 -0.09 -16.36 8.44
C ARG A 561 0.99 -16.71 7.44
N ARG A 562 2.07 -17.33 7.90
CA ARG A 562 3.05 -18.00 7.05
C ARG A 562 2.61 -19.44 6.84
N ALA A 563 2.80 -19.95 5.62
CA ALA A 563 2.42 -21.32 5.31
C ALA A 563 3.43 -22.31 5.91
N ASN A 564 3.01 -23.56 6.13
CA ASN A 564 3.90 -24.68 6.40
C ASN A 564 3.98 -25.57 5.15
N ASN A 565 5.17 -26.11 4.88
CA ASN A 565 5.38 -27.13 3.86
C ASN A 565 4.83 -28.50 4.32
N SER A 566 4.78 -29.46 3.40
CA SER A 566 4.33 -30.84 3.69
C SER A 566 5.10 -31.55 4.82
N ASN A 567 6.33 -31.15 5.09
CA ASN A 567 7.16 -31.66 6.19
C ASN A 567 6.90 -30.95 7.54
N GLY A 568 5.90 -30.07 7.60
CA GLY A 568 5.52 -29.31 8.80
C GLY A 568 6.40 -28.09 9.09
N GLN A 569 7.48 -27.86 8.34
CA GLN A 569 8.34 -26.69 8.53
C GLN A 569 7.72 -25.44 7.91
N CYS A 570 7.97 -24.28 8.52
CA CYS A 570 7.54 -23.00 7.96
C CYS A 570 8.13 -22.80 6.55
N SER A 571 7.24 -22.52 5.60
CA SER A 571 7.60 -22.27 4.22
C SER A 571 8.32 -20.94 4.09
N PRO A 572 9.47 -20.86 3.40
CA PRO A 572 10.16 -19.60 3.15
C PRO A 572 9.41 -18.70 2.16
N ASP A 573 8.41 -19.26 1.46
CA ASP A 573 7.93 -18.69 0.21
C ASP A 573 6.50 -18.15 0.25
N TYR A 574 5.69 -18.48 1.27
CA TYR A 574 4.26 -18.23 1.22
C TYR A 574 3.72 -17.58 2.50
N TYR A 575 3.02 -16.46 2.31
CA TYR A 575 2.28 -15.74 3.35
C TYR A 575 0.85 -15.50 2.89
N LYS A 576 -0.10 -15.44 3.82
CA LYS A 576 -1.50 -15.17 3.54
C LYS A 576 -2.01 -14.10 4.50
N PHE A 577 -2.73 -13.12 3.96
CA PHE A 577 -3.40 -12.08 4.72
C PHE A 577 -4.91 -12.26 4.62
N ILE A 578 -5.60 -12.23 5.76
CA ILE A 578 -6.95 -12.74 5.89
C ILE A 578 -7.85 -11.67 6.52
N MET A 579 -8.93 -11.31 5.84
CA MET A 579 -9.96 -10.43 6.35
C MET A 579 -10.71 -11.10 7.53
N PRO A 580 -10.98 -10.40 8.64
CA PRO A 580 -11.72 -10.99 9.76
C PRO A 580 -13.15 -11.34 9.35
N ASP A 581 -13.70 -12.38 9.96
CA ASP A 581 -14.97 -12.99 9.59
C ASP A 581 -16.15 -12.04 9.77
N TRP A 582 -16.18 -11.26 10.86
CA TRP A 582 -17.21 -10.24 11.10
C TRP A 582 -17.25 -9.22 9.96
N ALA A 583 -16.08 -8.73 9.52
CA ALA A 583 -15.99 -7.72 8.47
C ALA A 583 -16.39 -8.32 7.12
N TYR A 584 -15.97 -9.54 6.82
CA TYR A 584 -16.33 -10.29 5.61
C TYR A 584 -17.84 -10.50 5.47
N LYS A 585 -18.55 -10.66 6.60
CA LYS A 585 -20.00 -10.91 6.65
C LYS A 585 -20.85 -9.63 6.67
N LEU A 586 -20.25 -8.43 6.62
CA LEU A 586 -21.00 -7.18 6.66
C LEU A 586 -21.84 -7.00 5.40
N ASP A 587 -23.13 -6.72 5.61
CA ASP A 587 -23.97 -6.16 4.55
C ASP A 587 -23.46 -4.77 4.13
N PRO A 588 -23.65 -4.38 2.86
CA PRO A 588 -23.36 -3.02 2.45
C PRO A 588 -24.31 -2.03 3.15
N PRO A 589 -23.83 -0.81 3.48
CA PRO A 589 -24.71 0.20 4.04
C PRO A 589 -25.83 0.58 3.05
N PRO A 590 -26.93 1.19 3.50
CA PRO A 590 -27.96 1.68 2.60
C PRO A 590 -27.41 2.77 1.67
N LEU A 591 -28.07 2.98 0.53
CA LEU A 591 -27.76 4.09 -0.37
C LEU A 591 -28.08 5.42 0.30
N SER A 592 -27.23 6.42 0.07
CA SER A 592 -27.55 7.81 0.39
C SER A 592 -28.72 8.32 -0.46
N ALA A 593 -29.37 9.41 -0.04
CA ALA A 593 -30.48 10.01 -0.79
C ALA A 593 -30.10 10.34 -2.25
N LYS A 594 -28.89 10.88 -2.46
CA LYS A 594 -28.37 11.20 -3.80
C LYS A 594 -28.18 9.96 -4.66
N GLU A 595 -27.71 8.86 -4.07
CA GLU A 595 -27.52 7.59 -4.80
C GLU A 595 -28.85 6.92 -5.12
N GLN A 596 -29.84 7.02 -4.23
CA GLN A 596 -31.20 6.53 -4.49
C GLN A 596 -31.82 7.30 -5.66
N GLU A 597 -31.74 8.63 -5.64
CA GLU A 597 -32.24 9.49 -6.72
C GLU A 597 -31.59 9.13 -8.07
N ALA A 598 -30.27 8.92 -8.09
CA ALA A 598 -29.56 8.53 -9.30
C ALA A 598 -30.05 7.19 -9.89
N ILE A 599 -30.42 6.24 -9.03
CA ILE A 599 -30.99 4.95 -9.46
C ILE A 599 -32.45 5.09 -9.91
N SER A 600 -33.25 5.89 -9.21
CA SER A 600 -34.67 6.08 -9.55
C SER A 600 -34.88 6.74 -10.92
N ASN A 601 -33.86 7.46 -11.42
CA ASN A 601 -33.88 8.15 -12.70
C ASN A 601 -33.30 7.32 -13.86
N ILE A 602 -33.07 6.01 -13.66
CA ILE A 602 -32.65 5.13 -14.75
C ILE A 602 -33.83 4.94 -15.71
N PRO A 603 -33.67 5.30 -17.00
CA PRO A 603 -34.75 5.23 -17.99
C PRO A 603 -35.18 3.79 -18.33
#